data_AF-A0A656JXF7-F1
#
_entry.id   AF-A0A656JXF7-F1
#
_cell.length_a   1.000
_cell.length_b   1.000
_cell.length_c   1.000
_cell.angle_alpha   90.00
_cell.angle_beta   90.00
_cell.angle_gamma   90.00
#
_symmetry.space_group_name_H-M   'P 1'
#
loop_
_entity.id
_entity.type
_entity.pdbx_description
1 polymer ?
#
loop_
_entity_poly.entity_id
_entity_poly.type
_entity_poly.pdbx_seq_one_letter_code
_entity_poly.pdbx_strand_id
1 'polypeptide(L)'
;MNVLGRSKRGGELEVIETDKWNQLSGAKGSNPGGLFQAPDGVKWYVKTNPSTNRLRNEVLASKLYRAAGIDVPEIKLASRQGKPALISKLIDGNHKDIKAIEGSGQLRCGFAVDAWLANWDVVGQKGDNIIFNDRNKPVRIDLGGALVFRAQGEHKGNQFGNTPMELVTMLSLNENTSSRAFRKIERNDIRMGIAAIERIPDERIKALCAEHGPGNYSERIELGKRLISRKHWLVNMKQALPHIHRQKNEAGHVVTVENPTSPSAMPTWRDRDATAVFVPHCSVSGVINNLPFSSIKPPCTLDGWRQLKTRAVDFKEPEFKFSNHLAPASGAIIFEPDGRLWITEPTNHPFGATHAFPKGKLEAGLNLRTNALKEVYEETGLLVEFHGFIGDFDRTTSRTRYYLAKRVNGTPSDMGFESQSVKLAKITEAGKLLARGASGISEIDHAILLRAAEAFRRNPF
;
A
#
# COMPACT_ATOMS: atom_id res chain seq x y z
N MET A 1 3.49 -57.31 24.27
CA MET A 1 2.75 -57.50 23.01
C MET A 1 1.69 -56.41 22.93
N ASN A 2 1.94 -55.34 22.16
CA ASN A 2 0.90 -54.43 21.70
C ASN A 2 1.41 -53.81 20.41
N VAL A 3 0.76 -54.21 19.32
CA VAL A 3 1.11 -53.90 17.94
C VAL A 3 0.43 -52.58 17.60
N LEU A 4 1.18 -51.48 17.56
CA LEU A 4 0.75 -50.27 16.87
C LEU A 4 1.19 -50.39 15.41
N GLY A 5 0.19 -50.45 14.54
CA GLY A 5 0.32 -50.73 13.11
C GLY A 5 1.38 -49.86 12.42
N ARG A 6 2.36 -50.53 11.82
CA ARG A 6 3.32 -49.95 10.90
C ARG A 6 2.61 -49.55 9.60
N SER A 7 2.35 -48.25 9.43
CA SER A 7 2.33 -47.65 8.10
C SER A 7 3.73 -47.15 7.77
N LYS A 8 4.53 -47.99 7.10
CA LYS A 8 5.80 -47.59 6.49
C LYS A 8 5.49 -46.81 5.21
N ARG A 9 5.50 -45.47 5.28
CA ARG A 9 5.90 -44.54 4.20
C ARG A 9 5.75 -43.08 4.65
N GLY A 10 6.72 -42.63 5.43
CA GLY A 10 7.02 -41.24 5.73
C GLY A 10 8.33 -41.28 6.49
N GLY A 11 9.43 -40.85 5.88
CA GLY A 11 10.74 -40.90 6.51
C GLY A 11 10.67 -40.22 7.88
N GLU A 12 11.00 -40.96 8.95
CA GLU A 12 11.23 -40.37 10.25
C GLU A 12 12.45 -39.46 10.10
N LEU A 13 12.20 -38.15 10.04
CA LEU A 13 13.25 -37.14 10.09
C LEU A 13 14.02 -37.36 11.39
N GLU A 14 15.33 -37.53 11.29
CA GLU A 14 16.21 -37.60 12.45
C GLU A 14 15.98 -36.36 13.33
N VAL A 15 15.45 -36.57 14.53
CA VAL A 15 15.03 -35.49 15.42
C VAL A 15 16.23 -35.07 16.26
N ILE A 16 16.63 -33.81 16.15
CA ILE A 16 17.73 -33.25 16.93
C ILE A 16 17.32 -33.15 18.40
N GLU A 17 18.03 -33.81 19.30
CA GLU A 17 17.83 -33.67 20.75
C GLU A 17 18.58 -32.46 21.30
N THR A 18 17.88 -31.62 22.07
CA THR A 18 18.41 -30.35 22.58
C THR A 18 18.66 -30.33 24.10
N ASP A 19 18.49 -31.47 24.77
CA ASP A 19 18.53 -31.55 26.24
C ASP A 19 19.90 -31.25 26.83
N LYS A 20 20.96 -31.55 26.08
CA LYS A 20 22.35 -31.29 26.47
C LYS A 20 22.85 -29.91 26.04
N TRP A 21 22.00 -29.08 25.42
CA TRP A 21 22.41 -27.76 24.95
C TRP A 21 22.45 -26.76 26.10
N ASN A 22 23.47 -25.90 26.10
CA ASN A 22 23.64 -24.88 27.13
C ASN A 22 22.57 -23.79 26.98
N GLN A 23 21.79 -23.55 28.03
CA GLN A 23 20.78 -22.49 28.01
C GLN A 23 21.43 -21.13 28.26
N LEU A 24 21.30 -20.23 27.29
CA LEU A 24 21.82 -18.87 27.39
C LEU A 24 20.76 -17.89 27.91
N SER A 25 19.48 -18.10 27.60
CA SER A 25 18.38 -17.29 28.14
C SER A 25 17.04 -18.04 28.13
N GLY A 26 16.05 -17.51 28.88
CA GLY A 26 14.67 -17.95 28.83
C GLY A 26 13.92 -17.54 27.56
N ALA A 27 12.63 -17.87 27.51
CA ALA A 27 11.75 -17.56 26.39
C ALA A 27 11.56 -16.05 26.22
N LYS A 28 11.55 -15.58 24.97
CA LYS A 28 11.26 -14.19 24.57
C LYS A 28 9.84 -14.01 23.99
N GLY A 29 9.03 -15.07 23.95
CA GLY A 29 7.68 -15.07 23.37
C GLY A 29 6.71 -15.97 24.13
N SER A 30 5.53 -16.21 23.55
CA SER A 30 4.44 -16.95 24.20
C SER A 30 4.66 -18.46 24.31
N ASN A 31 5.55 -19.03 23.49
CA ASN A 31 5.88 -20.46 23.54
C ASN A 31 7.03 -20.71 24.54
N PRO A 32 6.92 -21.75 25.40
CA PRO A 32 8.01 -22.12 26.30
C PRO A 32 9.28 -22.50 25.52
N GLY A 33 10.44 -22.12 26.05
CA GLY A 33 11.71 -22.29 25.35
C GLY A 33 12.77 -21.28 25.78
N GLY A 34 13.66 -20.93 24.85
CA GLY A 34 14.73 -19.98 25.10
C GLY A 34 15.83 -19.99 24.07
N LEU A 35 16.90 -19.23 24.35
CA LEU A 35 18.12 -19.24 23.55
C LEU A 35 19.08 -20.30 24.09
N PHE A 36 19.60 -21.13 23.20
CA PHE A 36 20.50 -22.23 23.52
C PHE A 36 21.73 -22.22 22.62
N GLN A 37 22.82 -22.80 23.11
CA GLN A 37 24.02 -23.08 22.35
C GLN A 37 24.17 -24.59 22.20
N ALA A 38 24.25 -25.04 20.94
CA ALA A 38 24.53 -26.42 20.59
C ALA A 38 26.02 -26.77 20.86
N PRO A 39 26.39 -28.07 20.94
CA PRO A 39 27.78 -28.49 21.21
C PRO A 39 28.81 -27.99 20.20
N ASP A 40 28.37 -27.70 18.97
CA ASP A 40 29.18 -27.10 17.90
C ASP A 40 29.39 -25.58 18.06
N GLY A 41 28.87 -24.99 19.13
CA GLY A 41 28.95 -23.56 19.44
C GLY A 41 27.86 -22.71 18.77
N VAL A 42 27.04 -23.27 17.87
CA VAL A 42 26.00 -22.52 17.15
C VAL A 42 24.84 -22.17 18.10
N LYS A 43 24.36 -20.92 18.01
CA LYS A 43 23.23 -20.43 18.79
C LYS A 43 21.90 -20.67 18.07
N TRP A 44 20.95 -21.22 18.81
CA TRP A 44 19.62 -21.58 18.32
C TRP A 44 18.56 -21.12 19.31
N TYR A 45 17.46 -20.58 18.79
CA TYR A 45 16.26 -20.39 19.58
C TYR A 45 15.43 -21.68 19.56
N VAL A 46 15.20 -22.27 20.73
CA VAL A 46 14.44 -23.53 20.87
C VAL A 46 13.03 -23.18 21.36
N LYS A 47 12.01 -23.55 20.59
CA LYS A 47 10.59 -23.42 20.93
C LYS A 47 10.00 -24.81 21.17
N THR A 48 9.39 -25.03 22.32
CA THR A 48 8.55 -26.22 22.55
C THR A 48 7.10 -25.86 22.29
N ASN A 49 6.35 -26.74 21.64
CA ASN A 49 4.92 -26.55 21.41
C ASN A 49 4.22 -27.90 21.51
N PRO A 50 3.09 -28.01 22.23
CA PRO A 50 2.35 -29.27 22.32
C PRO A 50 1.81 -29.75 20.96
N SER A 51 1.63 -28.85 19.99
CA SER A 51 1.15 -29.18 18.65
C SER A 51 2.31 -29.38 17.67
N THR A 52 2.62 -30.64 17.36
CA THR A 52 3.57 -31.00 16.29
C THR A 52 3.17 -30.38 14.94
N ASN A 53 1.88 -30.19 14.68
CA ASN A 53 1.40 -29.54 13.45
C ASN A 53 1.86 -28.09 13.34
N ARG A 54 1.83 -27.32 14.43
CA ARG A 54 2.33 -25.93 14.42
C ARG A 54 3.83 -25.86 14.12
N LEU A 55 4.62 -26.77 14.69
CA LEU A 55 6.06 -26.86 14.45
C LEU A 55 6.37 -27.23 12.99
N ARG A 56 5.67 -28.23 12.45
CA ARG A 56 5.79 -28.67 11.06
C ARG A 56 5.40 -27.56 10.07
N ASN A 57 4.36 -26.79 10.39
CA ASN A 57 3.95 -25.63 9.61
C ASN A 57 5.07 -24.57 9.51
N GLU A 58 5.70 -24.23 10.63
CA GLU A 58 6.79 -23.23 10.66
C GLU A 58 8.04 -23.74 9.90
N VAL A 59 8.37 -25.03 10.01
CA VAL A 59 9.44 -25.67 9.22
C VAL A 59 9.13 -25.61 7.72
N LEU A 60 7.93 -26.02 7.30
CA LEU A 60 7.53 -25.97 5.90
C LEU A 60 7.56 -24.53 5.36
N ALA A 61 7.06 -23.56 6.13
CA ALA A 61 7.11 -22.15 5.76
C ALA A 61 8.55 -21.69 5.53
N SER A 62 9.49 -21.99 6.44
CA SER A 62 10.92 -21.69 6.26
C SER A 62 11.47 -22.29 4.96
N LYS A 63 11.18 -23.56 4.68
CA LYS A 63 11.66 -24.23 3.46
C LYS A 63 11.11 -23.58 2.18
N LEU A 64 9.84 -23.18 2.18
CA LEU A 64 9.20 -22.53 1.02
C LEU A 64 9.72 -21.11 0.80
N TYR A 65 9.91 -20.32 1.86
CA TYR A 65 10.57 -19.00 1.75
C TYR A 65 11.98 -19.12 1.18
N ARG A 66 12.79 -20.06 1.69
CA ARG A 66 14.15 -20.30 1.16
C ARG A 66 14.12 -20.77 -0.29
N ALA A 67 13.16 -21.61 -0.68
CA ALA A 67 12.99 -22.02 -2.07
C ALA A 67 12.65 -20.84 -2.98
N ALA A 68 11.93 -19.84 -2.47
CA ALA A 68 11.67 -18.57 -3.15
C ALA A 68 12.85 -17.56 -3.04
N GLY A 69 13.98 -17.93 -2.45
CA GLY A 69 15.13 -17.03 -2.27
C GLY A 69 14.91 -15.92 -1.24
N ILE A 70 13.94 -16.08 -0.33
CA ILE A 70 13.68 -15.14 0.76
C ILE A 70 14.48 -15.55 1.99
N ASP A 71 15.20 -14.58 2.58
CA ASP A 71 16.00 -14.79 3.78
C ASP A 71 15.08 -15.02 5.00
N VAL A 72 15.23 -16.22 5.58
CA VAL A 72 14.59 -16.69 6.81
C VAL A 72 15.60 -17.52 7.59
N PRO A 73 15.45 -17.66 8.93
CA PRO A 73 16.31 -18.55 9.69
C PRO A 73 16.19 -19.99 9.21
N GLU A 74 17.27 -20.75 9.42
CA GLU A 74 17.21 -22.19 9.27
C GLU A 74 16.37 -22.75 10.42
N ILE A 75 15.28 -23.43 10.08
CA ILE A 75 14.34 -24.01 11.04
C ILE A 75 14.30 -25.53 10.87
N LYS A 76 14.40 -26.26 11.98
CA LYS A 76 14.34 -27.73 12.01
C LYS A 76 13.45 -28.22 13.16
N LEU A 77 12.89 -29.42 12.98
CA LEU A 77 12.26 -30.15 14.08
C LEU A 77 13.33 -30.68 15.03
N ALA A 78 12.97 -30.71 16.30
CA ALA A 78 13.83 -31.14 17.40
C ALA A 78 12.99 -31.78 18.51
N SER A 79 13.68 -32.30 19.52
CA SER A 79 13.10 -32.79 20.77
C SER A 79 13.76 -32.08 21.95
N ARG A 80 12.97 -31.80 22.96
CA ARG A 80 13.44 -31.31 24.26
C ARG A 80 12.63 -31.96 25.37
N GLN A 81 13.30 -32.69 26.26
CA GLN A 81 12.72 -33.39 27.40
C GLN A 81 11.61 -34.35 26.95
N GLY A 82 11.87 -35.08 25.86
CA GLY A 82 10.90 -35.99 25.24
C GLY A 82 9.69 -35.31 24.58
N LYS A 83 9.65 -33.98 24.49
CA LYS A 83 8.56 -33.22 23.84
C LYS A 83 9.00 -32.69 22.47
N PRO A 84 8.07 -32.62 21.50
CA PRO A 84 8.34 -31.96 20.22
C PRO A 84 8.78 -30.51 20.41
N ALA A 85 9.85 -30.17 19.70
CA ALA A 85 10.44 -28.85 19.68
C ALA A 85 10.78 -28.42 18.26
N LEU A 86 11.09 -27.14 18.12
CA LEU A 86 11.61 -26.52 16.91
C LEU A 86 12.84 -25.71 17.29
N ILE A 87 13.88 -25.84 16.48
CA ILE A 87 15.07 -24.99 16.59
C ILE A 87 15.10 -24.02 15.41
N SER A 88 15.36 -22.75 15.70
CA SER A 88 15.52 -21.68 14.73
C SER A 88 16.90 -21.06 14.90
N LYS A 89 17.74 -21.11 13.86
CA LYS A 89 19.11 -20.60 13.94
C LYS A 89 19.07 -19.11 14.25
N LEU A 90 19.87 -18.67 15.24
CA LEU A 90 19.92 -17.27 15.59
C LEU A 90 20.45 -16.46 14.39
N ILE A 91 19.79 -15.34 14.12
CA ILE A 91 20.19 -14.37 13.11
C ILE A 91 20.79 -13.17 13.83
N ASP A 92 22.04 -12.87 13.53
CA ASP A 92 22.68 -11.63 13.98
C ASP A 92 22.09 -10.46 13.19
N GLY A 93 21.68 -9.42 13.92
CA GLY A 93 21.01 -8.26 13.35
C GLY A 93 20.16 -7.51 14.36
N ASN A 94 19.50 -6.47 13.87
CA ASN A 94 18.69 -5.57 14.69
C ASN A 94 17.26 -5.45 14.15
N HIS A 95 16.30 -5.32 15.06
CA HIS A 95 14.96 -4.87 14.71
C HIS A 95 14.98 -3.41 14.30
N LYS A 96 13.99 -3.02 13.49
CA LYS A 96 13.78 -1.63 13.09
C LYS A 96 12.31 -1.27 13.27
N ASP A 97 12.06 0.03 13.42
CA ASP A 97 10.69 0.53 13.42
C ASP A 97 10.02 0.36 12.04
N ILE A 98 8.70 0.51 12.02
CA ILE A 98 7.88 0.37 10.80
C ILE A 98 8.29 1.35 9.71
N LYS A 99 8.73 2.57 10.06
CA LYS A 99 9.12 3.59 9.07
C LYS A 99 10.39 3.22 8.33
N ALA A 100 11.37 2.64 9.03
CA ALA A 100 12.57 2.11 8.43
C ALA A 100 12.29 0.82 7.62
N ILE A 101 11.39 -0.03 8.09
CA ILE A 101 10.91 -1.22 7.36
C ILE A 101 10.26 -0.83 6.04
N GLU A 102 9.39 0.18 6.05
CA GLU A 102 8.69 0.72 4.86
C GLU A 102 9.67 1.12 3.74
N GLY A 103 10.87 1.59 4.10
CA GLY A 103 11.93 1.96 3.16
C GLY A 103 12.56 0.78 2.42
N SER A 104 12.43 -0.45 2.90
CA SER A 104 13.17 -1.61 2.37
C SER A 104 12.61 -2.16 1.06
N GLY A 105 13.25 -1.85 -0.07
CA GLY A 105 12.89 -2.44 -1.37
C GLY A 105 13.01 -3.96 -1.40
N GLN A 106 14.04 -4.52 -0.75
CA GLN A 106 14.22 -5.99 -0.66
C GLN A 106 13.07 -6.68 0.09
N LEU A 107 12.50 -6.05 1.12
CA LEU A 107 11.34 -6.59 1.82
C LEU A 107 10.13 -6.62 0.87
N ARG A 108 9.87 -5.51 0.17
CA ARG A 108 8.77 -5.36 -0.79
C ARG A 108 8.86 -6.35 -1.95
N CYS A 109 10.05 -6.63 -2.46
CA CYS A 109 10.27 -7.66 -3.47
C CYS A 109 9.86 -9.08 -3.01
N GLY A 110 9.80 -9.34 -1.70
CA GLY A 110 9.32 -10.60 -1.14
C GLY A 110 7.82 -10.65 -0.86
N PHE A 111 7.08 -9.55 -1.05
CA PHE A 111 5.67 -9.44 -0.68
C PHE A 111 4.78 -10.51 -1.34
N ALA A 112 4.98 -10.80 -2.63
CA ALA A 112 4.17 -11.82 -3.30
C ALA A 112 4.41 -13.22 -2.72
N VAL A 113 5.59 -13.50 -2.17
CA VAL A 113 5.89 -14.75 -1.44
C VAL A 113 5.14 -14.80 -0.12
N ASP A 114 5.07 -13.67 0.60
CA ASP A 114 4.28 -13.54 1.82
C ASP A 114 2.79 -13.79 1.54
N ALA A 115 2.28 -13.22 0.45
CA ALA A 115 0.92 -13.44 -0.01
C ALA A 115 0.72 -14.91 -0.43
N TRP A 116 1.63 -15.50 -1.21
CA TRP A 116 1.56 -16.91 -1.61
C TRP A 116 1.46 -17.86 -0.40
N LEU A 117 2.18 -17.55 0.68
CA LEU A 117 2.19 -18.33 1.91
C LEU A 117 1.15 -17.88 2.95
N ALA A 118 0.24 -16.97 2.60
CA ALA A 118 -0.82 -16.45 3.47
C ALA A 118 -0.30 -15.92 4.82
N ASN A 119 0.83 -15.20 4.80
CA ASN A 119 1.48 -14.73 6.01
C ASN A 119 1.11 -13.28 6.35
N TRP A 120 -0.12 -13.07 6.84
CA TRP A 120 -0.58 -11.74 7.30
C TRP A 120 0.31 -11.14 8.39
N ASP A 121 0.98 -11.98 9.18
CA ASP A 121 1.81 -11.62 10.32
C ASP A 121 3.30 -11.48 9.97
N VAL A 122 3.66 -11.39 8.69
CA VAL A 122 5.07 -11.32 8.27
C VAL A 122 5.86 -10.18 8.92
N VAL A 123 5.20 -9.07 9.24
CA VAL A 123 5.85 -7.91 9.88
C VAL A 123 5.76 -7.96 11.41
N GLY A 124 4.83 -8.74 11.97
CA GLY A 124 4.48 -8.71 13.39
C GLY A 124 3.71 -7.45 13.76
N GLN A 125 3.53 -7.20 15.06
CA GLN A 125 2.74 -6.06 15.54
C GLN A 125 3.49 -4.74 15.42
N LYS A 126 4.80 -4.74 15.66
CA LYS A 126 5.66 -3.54 15.73
C LYS A 126 6.87 -3.60 14.79
N GLY A 127 6.94 -4.58 13.89
CA GLY A 127 8.14 -4.86 13.09
C GLY A 127 9.03 -5.94 13.70
N ASP A 128 8.56 -6.58 14.76
CA ASP A 128 9.23 -7.60 15.54
C ASP A 128 9.48 -8.90 14.75
N ASN A 129 8.73 -9.17 13.68
CA ASN A 129 8.96 -10.34 12.84
C ASN A 129 9.99 -10.10 11.72
N ILE A 130 10.63 -8.93 11.68
CA ILE A 130 11.70 -8.60 10.73
C ILE A 130 12.99 -8.25 11.49
N ILE A 131 14.08 -8.94 11.15
CA ILE A 131 15.45 -8.59 11.57
C ILE A 131 16.21 -8.07 10.36
N PHE A 132 16.95 -6.97 10.53
CA PHE A 132 17.93 -6.55 9.53
C PHE A 132 19.30 -7.07 9.95
N ASN A 133 19.88 -7.95 9.13
CA ASN A 133 21.23 -8.47 9.38
C ASN A 133 22.30 -7.39 9.20
N ASP A 134 23.56 -7.74 9.45
CA ASP A 134 24.70 -6.80 9.36
C ASP A 134 24.89 -6.20 7.97
N ARG A 135 24.36 -6.83 6.91
CA ARG A 135 24.35 -6.31 5.53
C ARG A 135 23.10 -5.47 5.23
N ASN A 136 22.35 -5.11 6.25
CA ASN A 136 21.09 -4.39 6.16
C ASN A 136 20.02 -5.08 5.29
N LYS A 137 20.07 -6.42 5.19
CA LYS A 137 19.05 -7.21 4.48
C LYS A 137 17.94 -7.64 5.44
N PRO A 138 16.66 -7.52 5.04
CA PRO A 138 15.54 -7.97 5.86
C PRO A 138 15.45 -9.49 5.86
N VAL A 139 15.44 -10.07 7.06
CA VAL A 139 15.23 -11.48 7.33
C VAL A 139 13.88 -11.63 8.02
N ARG A 140 12.99 -12.44 7.46
CA ARG A 140 11.69 -12.75 8.08
C ARG A 140 11.91 -13.80 9.16
N ILE A 141 11.44 -13.52 10.36
CA ILE A 141 11.46 -14.46 11.47
C ILE A 141 10.03 -14.73 11.95
N ASP A 142 9.89 -15.69 12.87
CA ASP A 142 8.61 -16.12 13.43
C ASP A 142 7.54 -16.47 12.38
N LEU A 143 7.76 -17.59 11.68
CA LEU A 143 6.95 -17.97 10.51
C LEU A 143 5.67 -18.73 10.88
N GLY A 144 5.31 -18.76 12.17
CA GLY A 144 4.16 -19.51 12.67
C GLY A 144 2.82 -19.05 12.08
N GLY A 145 2.72 -17.77 11.71
CA GLY A 145 1.55 -17.18 11.06
C GLY A 145 1.41 -17.47 9.56
N ALA A 146 2.32 -18.22 8.95
CA ALA A 146 2.23 -18.63 7.55
C ALA A 146 1.38 -19.91 7.37
N LEU A 147 0.98 -20.20 6.13
CA LEU A 147 0.28 -21.41 5.70
C LEU A 147 -1.06 -21.62 6.42
N VAL A 148 -1.25 -22.70 7.18
CA VAL A 148 -2.59 -23.11 7.68
C VAL A 148 -2.99 -22.47 9.01
N PHE A 149 -2.04 -21.86 9.74
CA PHE A 149 -2.25 -21.26 11.06
C PHE A 149 -2.11 -19.73 11.04
N ARG A 150 -2.79 -19.07 11.97
CA ARG A 150 -2.61 -17.66 12.33
C ARG A 150 -1.49 -17.49 13.36
N ALA A 151 -1.08 -16.26 13.63
CA ALA A 151 -0.05 -15.93 14.63
C ALA A 151 -0.32 -16.53 16.02
N GLN A 152 -1.58 -16.49 16.47
CA GLN A 152 -2.03 -17.08 17.74
C GLN A 152 -2.29 -18.60 17.66
N GLY A 153 -2.06 -19.18 16.47
CA GLY A 153 -2.13 -20.62 16.21
C GLY A 153 -3.51 -21.17 15.88
N GLU A 154 -4.52 -20.31 15.72
CA GLU A 154 -5.82 -20.68 15.17
C GLU A 154 -5.72 -21.08 13.70
N HIS A 155 -6.53 -22.03 13.26
CA HIS A 155 -6.61 -22.41 11.85
C HIS A 155 -7.24 -21.29 11.01
N LYS A 156 -6.66 -21.02 9.83
CA LYS A 156 -7.20 -20.01 8.90
C LYS A 156 -8.48 -20.46 8.18
N GLY A 157 -8.69 -21.78 8.07
CA GLY A 157 -9.85 -22.34 7.37
C GLY A 157 -9.99 -21.77 5.96
N ASN A 158 -11.20 -21.31 5.62
CA ASN A 158 -11.55 -20.78 4.31
C ASN A 158 -10.81 -19.50 3.90
N GLN A 159 -10.14 -18.83 4.85
CA GLN A 159 -9.32 -17.66 4.52
C GLN A 159 -8.06 -18.05 3.76
N PHE A 160 -7.58 -19.29 3.90
CA PHE A 160 -6.44 -19.81 3.15
C PHE A 160 -6.92 -20.64 1.95
N GLY A 161 -7.39 -19.94 0.91
CA GLY A 161 -7.91 -20.53 -0.32
C GLY A 161 -6.88 -20.75 -1.44
N ASN A 162 -7.35 -21.19 -2.61
CA ASN A 162 -6.53 -21.35 -3.82
C ASN A 162 -6.14 -20.01 -4.47
N THR A 163 -6.88 -18.95 -4.16
CA THR A 163 -6.60 -17.59 -4.63
C THR A 163 -5.89 -16.81 -3.53
N PRO A 164 -4.67 -16.28 -3.76
CA PRO A 164 -3.93 -15.48 -2.79
C PRO A 164 -4.50 -14.06 -2.67
N MET A 165 -5.65 -13.93 -2.00
CA MET A 165 -6.30 -12.66 -1.68
C MET A 165 -5.45 -11.77 -0.75
N GLU A 166 -4.41 -12.32 -0.15
CA GLU A 166 -3.38 -11.62 0.63
C GLU A 166 -2.64 -10.55 -0.18
N LEU A 167 -2.60 -10.70 -1.51
CA LEU A 167 -2.08 -9.66 -2.41
C LEU A 167 -2.82 -8.32 -2.24
N VAL A 168 -4.09 -8.36 -1.84
CA VAL A 168 -4.92 -7.18 -1.56
C VAL A 168 -5.07 -6.98 -0.04
N THR A 169 -5.47 -8.03 0.69
CA THR A 169 -5.85 -7.88 2.12
C THR A 169 -4.68 -7.48 3.02
N MET A 170 -3.43 -7.84 2.68
CA MET A 170 -2.25 -7.39 3.44
C MET A 170 -1.91 -5.91 3.17
N LEU A 171 -2.35 -5.37 2.04
CA LEU A 171 -2.17 -3.97 1.68
C LEU A 171 -3.34 -3.09 2.14
N SER A 172 -4.51 -3.68 2.42
CA SER A 172 -5.69 -2.98 2.91
C SER A 172 -5.64 -2.65 4.41
N LEU A 173 -6.46 -1.67 4.81
CA LEU A 173 -6.60 -1.09 6.16
C LEU A 173 -5.37 -0.29 6.62
N ASN A 174 -5.58 0.95 7.04
CA ASN A 174 -4.48 1.87 7.39
C ASN A 174 -3.73 1.46 8.67
N GLU A 175 -4.41 0.78 9.57
CA GLU A 175 -3.86 0.39 10.88
C GLU A 175 -3.06 -0.92 10.83
N ASN A 176 -3.27 -1.74 9.80
CA ASN A 176 -2.56 -3.01 9.63
C ASN A 176 -1.04 -2.77 9.49
N THR A 177 -0.24 -3.43 10.33
CA THR A 177 1.22 -3.30 10.30
C THR A 177 1.84 -3.73 8.97
N SER A 178 1.34 -4.81 8.35
CA SER A 178 1.76 -5.22 7.01
C SER A 178 1.44 -4.13 5.99
N SER A 179 0.26 -3.52 6.06
CA SER A 179 -0.10 -2.45 5.16
C SER A 179 0.82 -1.23 5.28
N ARG A 180 1.21 -0.86 6.51
CA ARG A 180 2.17 0.23 6.75
C ARG A 180 3.56 -0.10 6.21
N ALA A 181 4.05 -1.32 6.45
CA ALA A 181 5.35 -1.77 5.97
C ALA A 181 5.43 -1.89 4.43
N PHE A 182 4.34 -2.26 3.77
CA PHE A 182 4.27 -2.37 2.32
C PHE A 182 3.65 -1.13 1.66
N ARG A 183 3.52 0.01 2.35
CA ARG A 183 2.86 1.22 1.83
C ARG A 183 3.49 1.73 0.53
N LYS A 184 4.80 1.55 0.36
CA LYS A 184 5.55 1.95 -0.84
C LYS A 184 5.65 0.85 -1.91
N ILE A 185 4.83 -0.19 -1.83
CA ILE A 185 4.87 -1.29 -2.79
C ILE A 185 4.49 -0.81 -4.19
N GLU A 186 5.27 -1.26 -5.17
CA GLU A 186 5.00 -1.01 -6.57
C GLU A 186 4.69 -2.30 -7.32
N ARG A 187 4.08 -2.15 -8.50
CA ARG A 187 3.80 -3.27 -9.41
C ARG A 187 5.05 -4.12 -9.69
N ASN A 188 6.22 -3.49 -9.82
CA ASN A 188 7.46 -4.22 -10.08
C ASN A 188 7.94 -5.04 -8.87
N ASP A 189 7.77 -4.54 -7.64
CA ASP A 189 8.09 -5.29 -6.41
C ASP A 189 7.29 -6.60 -6.37
N ILE A 190 5.98 -6.53 -6.69
CA ILE A 190 5.11 -7.70 -6.76
C ILE A 190 5.57 -8.66 -7.86
N ARG A 191 5.88 -8.15 -9.06
CA ARG A 191 6.39 -8.97 -10.18
C ARG A 191 7.68 -9.71 -9.83
N MET A 192 8.58 -9.08 -9.07
CA MET A 192 9.81 -9.72 -8.60
C MET A 192 9.51 -10.90 -7.66
N GLY A 193 8.60 -10.72 -6.70
CA GLY A 193 8.17 -11.80 -5.83
C GLY A 193 7.48 -12.95 -6.59
N ILE A 194 6.62 -12.64 -7.56
CA ILE A 194 5.98 -13.66 -8.41
C ILE A 194 7.04 -14.42 -9.22
N ALA A 195 8.02 -13.72 -9.79
CA ALA A 195 9.12 -14.36 -10.52
C ALA A 195 9.95 -15.29 -9.61
N ALA A 196 10.06 -14.98 -8.32
CA ALA A 196 10.73 -15.85 -7.36
C ALA A 196 9.94 -17.15 -7.11
N ILE A 197 8.60 -17.06 -7.00
CA ILE A 197 7.71 -18.22 -6.85
C ILE A 197 7.71 -19.07 -8.13
N GLU A 198 7.67 -18.42 -9.29
CA GLU A 198 7.64 -19.05 -10.62
C GLU A 198 8.83 -19.99 -10.84
N ARG A 199 10.02 -19.63 -10.35
CA ARG A 199 11.25 -20.43 -10.45
C ARG A 199 11.21 -21.73 -9.63
N ILE A 200 10.32 -21.85 -8.65
CA ILE A 200 10.22 -23.06 -7.83
C ILE A 200 9.46 -24.12 -8.62
N PRO A 201 10.06 -25.29 -8.97
CA PRO A 201 9.33 -26.33 -9.67
C PRO A 201 8.14 -26.83 -8.84
N ASP A 202 7.02 -27.16 -9.47
CA ASP A 202 5.82 -27.67 -8.77
C ASP A 202 6.12 -28.95 -7.99
N GLU A 203 6.94 -29.83 -8.56
CA GLU A 203 7.41 -31.05 -7.88
C GLU A 203 8.20 -30.74 -6.61
N ARG A 204 8.94 -29.62 -6.59
CA ARG A 204 9.64 -29.17 -5.38
C ARG A 204 8.64 -28.73 -4.30
N ILE A 205 7.57 -28.03 -4.69
CA ILE A 205 6.51 -27.63 -3.74
C ILE A 205 5.81 -28.86 -3.18
N LYS A 206 5.43 -29.83 -4.03
CA LYS A 206 4.82 -31.10 -3.59
C LYS A 206 5.71 -31.85 -2.61
N ALA A 207 6.99 -32.01 -2.95
CA ALA A 207 7.96 -32.71 -2.11
C ALA A 207 8.10 -32.05 -0.74
N LEU A 208 8.28 -30.72 -0.69
CA LEU A 208 8.39 -29.98 0.57
C LEU A 208 7.13 -30.16 1.43
N CYS A 209 5.94 -30.06 0.84
CA CYS A 209 4.69 -30.26 1.57
C CYS A 209 4.55 -31.68 2.12
N ALA A 210 4.82 -32.70 1.30
CA ALA A 210 4.74 -34.11 1.72
C ALA A 210 5.72 -34.43 2.87
N GLU A 211 6.95 -33.93 2.78
CA GLU A 211 8.03 -34.19 3.74
C GLU A 211 7.83 -33.43 5.06
N HIS A 212 7.48 -32.14 4.98
CA HIS A 212 7.53 -31.24 6.14
C HIS A 212 6.17 -30.69 6.59
N GLY A 213 5.12 -30.82 5.79
CA GLY A 213 3.83 -30.19 6.07
C GLY A 213 3.14 -30.70 7.34
N PRO A 214 2.23 -29.89 7.92
CA PRO A 214 1.39 -30.29 9.04
C PRO A 214 0.36 -31.35 8.61
N GLY A 215 -0.24 -32.03 9.58
CA GLY A 215 -1.31 -33.00 9.35
C GLY A 215 -0.80 -34.35 8.84
N ASN A 216 -1.75 -35.18 8.42
CA ASN A 216 -1.51 -36.49 7.83
C ASN A 216 -1.05 -36.38 6.37
N TYR A 217 -0.69 -37.50 5.75
CA TYR A 217 -0.17 -37.52 4.38
C TYR A 217 -1.12 -36.91 3.36
N SER A 218 -2.43 -37.21 3.45
CA SER A 218 -3.44 -36.68 2.53
C SER A 218 -3.54 -35.15 2.63
N GLU A 219 -3.59 -34.62 3.85
CA GLU A 219 -3.63 -33.17 4.10
C GLU A 219 -2.40 -32.44 3.55
N ARG A 220 -1.22 -33.07 3.61
CA ARG A 220 0.02 -32.51 3.04
C ARG A 220 -0.01 -32.47 1.51
N ILE A 221 -0.56 -33.49 0.86
CA ILE A 221 -0.74 -33.51 -0.59
C ILE A 221 -1.72 -32.40 -1.01
N GLU A 222 -2.83 -32.24 -0.29
CA GLU A 222 -3.79 -31.15 -0.56
C GLU A 222 -3.18 -29.75 -0.32
N LEU A 223 -2.34 -29.59 0.70
CA LEU A 223 -1.59 -28.36 0.91
C LEU A 223 -0.65 -28.06 -0.28
N GLY A 224 0.05 -29.08 -0.80
CA GLY A 224 0.88 -28.96 -2.00
C GLY A 224 0.08 -28.51 -3.22
N LYS A 225 -1.08 -29.14 -3.48
CA LYS A 225 -1.99 -28.74 -4.57
C LYS A 225 -2.46 -27.29 -4.41
N ARG A 226 -2.85 -26.88 -3.20
CA ARG A 226 -3.27 -25.50 -2.91
C ARG A 226 -2.17 -24.49 -3.21
N LEU A 227 -0.95 -24.73 -2.75
CA LEU A 227 0.18 -23.82 -2.99
C LEU A 227 0.53 -23.73 -4.48
N ILE A 228 0.42 -24.82 -5.24
CA ILE A 228 0.59 -24.80 -6.69
C ILE A 228 -0.51 -23.99 -7.37
N SER A 229 -1.78 -24.18 -6.99
CA SER A 229 -2.89 -23.38 -7.51
C SER A 229 -2.68 -21.89 -7.24
N ARG A 230 -2.23 -21.52 -6.03
CA ARG A 230 -1.90 -20.13 -5.66
C ARG A 230 -0.74 -19.58 -6.51
N LYS A 231 0.31 -20.38 -6.74
CA LYS A 231 1.42 -20.04 -7.63
C LYS A 231 0.92 -19.76 -9.05
N HIS A 232 0.16 -20.68 -9.65
CA HIS A 232 -0.34 -20.54 -11.02
C HIS A 232 -1.23 -19.31 -11.17
N TRP A 233 -2.10 -19.05 -10.18
CA TRP A 233 -2.91 -17.84 -10.19
C TRP A 233 -2.05 -16.56 -10.20
N LEU A 234 -1.03 -16.48 -9.35
CA LEU A 234 -0.10 -15.35 -9.32
C LEU A 234 0.66 -15.19 -10.65
N VAL A 235 1.18 -16.28 -11.20
CA VAL A 235 1.92 -16.27 -12.47
C VAL A 235 1.04 -15.79 -13.62
N ASN A 236 -0.19 -16.30 -13.71
CA ASN A 236 -1.15 -15.89 -14.75
C ASN A 236 -1.49 -14.40 -14.66
N MET A 237 -1.61 -13.86 -13.45
CA MET A 237 -1.88 -12.43 -13.26
C MET A 237 -0.67 -11.52 -13.43
N LYS A 238 0.56 -12.03 -13.45
CA LYS A 238 1.81 -11.24 -13.43
C LYS A 238 1.85 -10.11 -14.45
N GLN A 239 1.33 -10.35 -15.66
CA GLN A 239 1.26 -9.34 -16.72
C GLN A 239 0.04 -8.43 -16.60
N ALA A 240 -1.06 -8.93 -16.05
CA ALA A 240 -2.30 -8.19 -15.83
C ALA A 240 -2.36 -7.46 -14.49
N LEU A 241 -1.29 -7.51 -13.66
CA LEU A 241 -1.25 -6.79 -12.39
C LEU A 241 -1.53 -5.31 -12.63
N PRO A 242 -2.51 -4.72 -11.94
CA PRO A 242 -2.79 -3.29 -12.06
C PRO A 242 -1.64 -2.47 -11.48
N HIS A 243 -1.55 -1.20 -11.89
CA HIS A 243 -0.76 -0.26 -11.12
C HIS A 243 -1.47 0.04 -9.80
N ILE A 244 -0.72 0.24 -8.74
CA ILE A 244 -1.26 0.55 -7.42
C ILE A 244 -1.11 2.05 -7.19
N HIS A 245 -2.22 2.71 -6.90
CA HIS A 245 -2.20 4.05 -6.37
C HIS A 245 -1.56 4.02 -4.98
N ARG A 246 -0.59 4.89 -4.74
CA ARG A 246 0.18 4.91 -3.49
C ARG A 246 -0.63 5.41 -2.28
N GLN A 247 -1.64 6.24 -2.53
CA GLN A 247 -2.69 6.54 -1.55
C GLN A 247 -3.83 5.53 -1.65
N LYS A 248 -4.40 5.23 -0.50
CA LYS A 248 -5.59 4.40 -0.36
C LYS A 248 -6.84 5.26 -0.35
N ASN A 249 -7.99 4.62 -0.55
CA ASN A 249 -9.26 5.29 -0.32
C ASN A 249 -9.53 5.51 1.18
N GLU A 250 -10.65 6.15 1.49
CA GLU A 250 -11.07 6.51 2.85
C GLU A 250 -11.22 5.27 3.75
N ALA A 251 -11.66 4.15 3.19
CA ALA A 251 -11.76 2.87 3.89
C ALA A 251 -10.39 2.18 4.10
N GLY A 252 -9.29 2.77 3.61
CA GLY A 252 -7.96 2.21 3.66
C GLY A 252 -7.73 1.06 2.68
N HIS A 253 -8.60 0.88 1.69
CA HIS A 253 -8.44 -0.10 0.62
C HIS A 253 -7.46 0.39 -0.46
N VAL A 254 -6.77 -0.56 -1.07
CA VAL A 254 -5.91 -0.31 -2.23
C VAL A 254 -6.75 0.23 -3.38
N VAL A 255 -6.24 1.26 -4.04
CA VAL A 255 -6.80 1.80 -5.28
C VAL A 255 -5.89 1.40 -6.43
N THR A 256 -6.48 0.92 -7.51
CA THR A 256 -5.76 0.50 -8.71
C THR A 256 -5.87 1.53 -9.81
N VAL A 257 -4.80 1.71 -10.58
CA VAL A 257 -4.74 2.60 -11.73
C VAL A 257 -4.58 1.75 -12.99
N GLU A 258 -5.55 1.82 -13.89
CA GLU A 258 -5.58 1.04 -15.13
C GLU A 258 -4.58 1.59 -16.14
N ASN A 259 -4.62 2.91 -16.36
CA ASN A 259 -3.80 3.63 -17.32
C ASN A 259 -2.98 4.71 -16.59
N PRO A 260 -1.84 4.36 -15.97
CA PRO A 260 -1.07 5.31 -15.17
C PRO A 260 -0.42 6.39 -16.04
N THR A 261 -0.51 7.62 -15.59
CA THR A 261 0.17 8.76 -16.21
C THR A 261 1.66 8.75 -15.85
N SER A 262 2.52 9.11 -16.80
CA SER A 262 3.95 9.30 -16.54
C SER A 262 4.24 10.76 -16.15
N PRO A 263 5.10 11.02 -15.14
CA PRO A 263 5.47 12.37 -14.80
C PRO A 263 6.31 13.02 -15.90
N SER A 264 6.19 14.34 -16.02
CA SER A 264 7.07 15.14 -16.87
C SER A 264 8.43 15.37 -16.21
N ALA A 265 9.46 15.69 -16.99
CA ALA A 265 10.79 15.98 -16.46
C ALA A 265 10.81 17.30 -15.66
N MET A 266 11.60 17.36 -14.58
CA MET A 266 11.78 18.53 -13.71
C MET A 266 11.88 19.90 -14.43
N PRO A 267 12.60 20.06 -15.56
CA PRO A 267 12.69 21.36 -16.23
C PRO A 267 11.35 21.90 -16.72
N THR A 268 10.39 21.04 -17.09
CA THR A 268 9.07 21.48 -17.57
C THR A 268 8.27 22.18 -16.47
N TRP A 269 8.61 21.97 -15.21
CA TRP A 269 7.90 22.57 -14.07
C TRP A 269 8.12 24.08 -14.00
N ARG A 270 9.30 24.55 -14.41
CA ARG A 270 9.66 25.98 -14.46
C ARG A 270 9.40 26.62 -15.82
N ASP A 271 9.21 25.81 -16.85
CA ASP A 271 8.85 26.31 -18.16
C ASP A 271 7.37 26.71 -18.17
N ARG A 272 7.12 28.01 -18.27
CA ARG A 272 5.76 28.54 -18.32
C ARG A 272 5.01 28.05 -19.54
N ASP A 273 5.70 27.73 -20.63
CA ASP A 273 5.16 27.30 -21.92
C ASP A 273 4.89 25.79 -21.99
N ALA A 274 5.43 25.00 -21.05
CA ALA A 274 5.19 23.58 -20.95
C ALA A 274 4.04 23.22 -19.99
N THR A 275 3.41 22.07 -20.25
CA THR A 275 2.52 21.42 -19.28
C THR A 275 3.36 20.52 -18.37
N ALA A 276 3.45 20.89 -17.10
CA ALA A 276 4.06 20.03 -16.09
C ALA A 276 3.06 18.97 -15.63
N VAL A 277 3.50 17.72 -15.53
CA VAL A 277 2.73 16.57 -15.07
C VAL A 277 3.38 15.99 -13.83
N PHE A 278 2.60 15.91 -12.76
CA PHE A 278 2.97 15.37 -11.46
C PHE A 278 2.15 14.11 -11.19
N VAL A 279 2.76 13.12 -10.56
CA VAL A 279 2.10 11.86 -10.17
C VAL A 279 2.27 11.64 -8.66
N PRO A 280 1.41 10.82 -8.02
CA PRO A 280 1.47 10.60 -6.58
C PRO A 280 2.87 10.20 -6.11
N HIS A 281 3.36 10.89 -5.07
CA HIS A 281 4.66 10.65 -4.42
C HIS A 281 5.88 10.60 -5.37
N CYS A 282 5.83 11.29 -6.51
CA CYS A 282 7.06 11.65 -7.21
C CYS A 282 7.85 12.65 -6.34
N SER A 283 9.19 12.61 -6.40
CA SER A 283 10.01 13.57 -5.66
C SER A 283 9.89 14.95 -6.34
N VAL A 284 8.96 15.76 -5.84
CA VAL A 284 8.78 17.12 -6.29
C VAL A 284 9.63 18.02 -5.40
N SER A 285 10.76 18.46 -5.93
CA SER A 285 11.67 19.37 -5.25
C SER A 285 11.75 20.70 -5.99
N GLY A 286 12.08 21.76 -5.26
CA GLY A 286 12.27 23.09 -5.82
C GLY A 286 11.11 24.04 -5.53
N VAL A 287 11.12 25.14 -6.29
CA VAL A 287 10.30 26.33 -6.07
C VAL A 287 9.65 26.71 -7.39
N ILE A 288 8.35 26.99 -7.34
CA ILE A 288 7.60 27.64 -8.43
C ILE A 288 7.02 28.94 -7.85
N ASN A 289 7.27 30.06 -8.53
CA ASN A 289 6.78 31.39 -8.15
C ASN A 289 7.06 31.73 -6.68
N ASN A 290 8.30 31.53 -6.24
CA ASN A 290 8.79 31.75 -4.87
C ASN A 290 8.13 30.89 -3.77
N LEU A 291 7.33 29.89 -4.14
CA LEU A 291 6.74 28.95 -3.21
C LEU A 291 7.36 27.55 -3.38
N PRO A 292 8.03 27.02 -2.35
CA PRO A 292 8.57 25.66 -2.40
C PRO A 292 7.45 24.63 -2.43
N PHE A 293 7.71 23.49 -3.07
CA PHE A 293 6.89 22.31 -2.88
C PHE A 293 7.23 21.68 -1.53
N SER A 294 6.25 21.65 -0.63
CA SER A 294 6.43 21.12 0.72
C SER A 294 5.26 20.22 1.06
N SER A 295 5.56 19.00 1.52
CA SER A 295 4.52 18.13 2.07
C SER A 295 3.95 18.74 3.34
N ILE A 296 2.64 18.63 3.47
CA ILE A 296 1.87 19.19 4.57
C ILE A 296 0.92 18.13 5.09
N LYS A 297 0.67 18.13 6.39
CA LYS A 297 -0.34 17.27 6.99
C LYS A 297 -1.62 18.08 7.11
N PRO A 298 -2.69 17.75 6.37
CA PRO A 298 -3.94 18.47 6.46
C PRO A 298 -4.62 18.14 7.80
N PRO A 299 -5.62 18.94 8.21
CA PRO A 299 -6.52 18.54 9.27
C PRO A 299 -7.18 17.19 8.96
N CYS A 300 -7.29 16.33 9.98
CA CYS A 300 -8.02 15.06 9.89
C CYS A 300 -9.42 15.13 10.54
N THR A 301 -9.86 16.31 10.97
CA THR A 301 -11.16 16.54 11.62
C THR A 301 -11.87 17.72 10.98
N LEU A 302 -13.20 17.70 11.00
CA LEU A 302 -14.04 18.82 10.53
C LEU A 302 -13.68 20.13 11.22
N ASP A 303 -13.45 20.12 12.54
CA ASP A 303 -13.09 21.32 13.30
C ASP A 303 -11.73 21.87 12.89
N GLY A 304 -10.75 21.01 12.61
CA GLY A 304 -9.46 21.45 12.10
C GLY A 304 -9.59 22.11 10.71
N TRP A 305 -10.46 21.60 9.83
CA TRP A 305 -10.76 22.25 8.55
C TRP A 305 -11.46 23.61 8.73
N ARG A 306 -12.40 23.72 9.67
CA ARG A 306 -13.13 24.97 9.97
C ARG A 306 -12.21 26.09 10.48
N GLN A 307 -11.09 25.74 11.10
CA GLN A 307 -10.11 26.69 11.62
C GLN A 307 -9.20 27.28 10.53
N LEU A 308 -9.16 26.68 9.33
CA LEU A 308 -8.33 27.19 8.25
C LEU A 308 -8.89 28.50 7.69
N LYS A 309 -8.01 29.49 7.52
CA LYS A 309 -8.35 30.73 6.82
C LYS A 309 -8.56 30.41 5.34
N THR A 310 -9.77 30.67 4.85
CA THR A 310 -10.16 30.34 3.47
C THR A 310 -9.95 31.48 2.47
N ARG A 311 -9.89 32.74 2.93
CA ARG A 311 -9.81 33.92 2.04
C ARG A 311 -8.56 34.74 2.28
N ALA A 312 -7.96 35.22 1.18
CA ALA A 312 -6.88 36.21 1.21
C ALA A 312 -7.43 37.64 1.29
N VAL A 313 -8.50 37.86 0.54
CA VAL A 313 -9.15 39.16 0.31
C VAL A 313 -10.66 39.05 0.49
N ASP A 314 -11.30 40.19 0.73
CA ASP A 314 -12.76 40.27 0.72
C ASP A 314 -13.27 40.39 -0.71
N PHE A 315 -14.10 39.43 -1.13
CA PHE A 315 -14.81 39.47 -2.40
C PHE A 315 -16.30 39.22 -2.18
N LYS A 316 -17.12 39.80 -3.05
CA LYS A 316 -18.57 39.59 -3.03
C LYS A 316 -18.87 38.14 -3.42
N GLU A 317 -19.45 37.40 -2.48
CA GLU A 317 -19.95 36.05 -2.71
C GLU A 317 -21.47 36.05 -2.60
N PRO A 318 -22.20 35.78 -3.71
CA PRO A 318 -23.65 35.62 -3.67
C PRO A 318 -24.07 34.42 -2.83
N GLU A 319 -25.28 34.47 -2.26
CA GLU A 319 -25.89 33.30 -1.62
C GLU A 319 -25.94 32.11 -2.59
N PHE A 320 -25.67 30.90 -2.09
CA PHE A 320 -25.74 29.69 -2.90
C PHE A 320 -27.20 29.24 -3.07
N LYS A 321 -27.64 29.19 -4.32
CA LYS A 321 -29.00 28.72 -4.64
C LYS A 321 -29.00 27.19 -4.74
N PHE A 322 -29.53 26.54 -3.72
CA PHE A 322 -29.68 25.08 -3.69
C PHE A 322 -30.65 24.60 -4.77
N SER A 323 -30.37 23.41 -5.31
CA SER A 323 -31.23 22.70 -6.26
C SER A 323 -31.90 21.52 -5.57
N ASN A 324 -33.15 21.23 -5.94
CA ASN A 324 -33.89 20.07 -5.42
C ASN A 324 -33.42 18.74 -6.02
N HIS A 325 -32.64 18.77 -7.11
CA HIS A 325 -32.25 17.57 -7.87
C HIS A 325 -30.73 17.40 -7.99
N LEU A 326 -29.95 18.39 -7.58
CA LEU A 326 -28.49 18.37 -7.68
C LEU A 326 -27.87 18.56 -6.30
N ALA A 327 -26.91 17.69 -5.96
CA ALA A 327 -26.17 17.84 -4.72
C ALA A 327 -25.36 19.15 -4.72
N PRO A 328 -25.31 19.91 -3.60
CA PRO A 328 -24.39 21.02 -3.49
C PRO A 328 -22.95 20.51 -3.56
N ALA A 329 -22.09 21.23 -4.27
CA ALA A 329 -20.67 20.92 -4.44
C ALA A 329 -19.86 22.22 -4.48
N SER A 330 -18.57 22.11 -4.24
CA SER A 330 -17.67 23.26 -4.33
C SER A 330 -16.25 22.86 -4.70
N GLY A 331 -15.54 23.78 -5.35
CA GLY A 331 -14.16 23.58 -5.77
C GLY A 331 -13.47 24.89 -6.15
N ALA A 332 -12.29 24.79 -6.76
CA ALA A 332 -11.48 25.98 -7.03
C ALA A 332 -10.71 25.89 -8.35
N ILE A 333 -10.49 27.06 -8.96
CA ILE A 333 -9.61 27.22 -10.11
C ILE A 333 -8.34 27.90 -9.61
N ILE A 334 -7.25 27.14 -9.58
CA ILE A 334 -6.02 27.54 -8.89
C ILE A 334 -5.04 28.07 -9.92
N PHE A 335 -4.83 29.39 -9.92
CA PHE A 335 -3.80 30.02 -10.75
C PHE A 335 -2.49 30.15 -9.99
N GLU A 336 -1.41 30.01 -10.73
CA GLU A 336 -0.07 30.45 -10.35
C GLU A 336 0.18 31.88 -10.86
N PRO A 337 1.05 32.67 -10.21
CA PRO A 337 1.41 34.03 -10.67
C PRO A 337 1.92 34.11 -12.11
N ASP A 338 2.48 33.03 -12.65
CA ASP A 338 2.94 32.94 -14.04
C ASP A 338 1.81 32.74 -15.08
N GLY A 339 0.55 32.69 -14.62
CA GLY A 339 -0.65 32.54 -15.46
C GLY A 339 -1.01 31.11 -15.84
N ARG A 340 -0.24 30.11 -15.38
CA ARG A 340 -0.64 28.70 -15.45
C ARG A 340 -1.68 28.37 -14.38
N LEU A 341 -2.43 27.29 -14.60
CA LEU A 341 -3.40 26.78 -13.65
C LEU A 341 -3.27 25.28 -13.42
N TRP A 342 -3.68 24.86 -12.22
CA TRP A 342 -3.67 23.46 -11.80
C TRP A 342 -4.94 22.72 -12.24
N ILE A 343 -4.75 21.52 -12.80
CA ILE A 343 -5.79 20.64 -13.34
C ILE A 343 -5.58 19.23 -12.79
N THR A 344 -6.65 18.56 -12.36
CA THR A 344 -6.61 17.17 -11.88
C THR A 344 -6.87 16.20 -13.03
N GLU A 345 -6.24 15.03 -12.98
CA GLU A 345 -6.59 13.86 -13.78
C GLU A 345 -7.19 12.81 -12.84
N PRO A 346 -8.52 12.64 -12.82
CA PRO A 346 -9.19 11.68 -11.97
C PRO A 346 -8.69 10.24 -12.20
N THR A 347 -8.49 9.48 -11.15
CA THR A 347 -8.07 8.07 -11.23
C THR A 347 -9.09 7.24 -12.02
N ASN A 348 -8.63 6.59 -13.09
CA ASN A 348 -9.43 5.78 -14.03
C ASN A 348 -10.56 6.54 -14.76
N HIS A 349 -10.49 7.87 -14.83
CA HIS A 349 -11.37 8.72 -15.65
C HIS A 349 -12.88 8.38 -15.57
N PRO A 350 -13.49 8.42 -14.37
CA PRO A 350 -14.89 8.07 -14.19
C PRO A 350 -15.79 8.91 -15.12
N PHE A 351 -16.78 8.27 -15.73
CA PHE A 351 -17.71 8.88 -16.69
C PHE A 351 -17.01 9.53 -17.92
N GLY A 352 -15.80 9.08 -18.27
CA GLY A 352 -15.02 9.60 -19.40
C GLY A 352 -14.43 11.00 -19.16
N ALA A 353 -14.43 11.49 -17.91
CA ALA A 353 -13.78 12.74 -17.55
C ALA A 353 -12.26 12.51 -17.42
N THR A 354 -11.52 12.87 -18.48
CA THR A 354 -10.06 12.73 -18.51
C THR A 354 -9.36 13.74 -17.59
N HIS A 355 -9.91 14.95 -17.46
CA HIS A 355 -9.41 15.98 -16.55
C HIS A 355 -10.55 16.78 -15.94
N ALA A 356 -10.29 17.39 -14.79
CA ALA A 356 -11.25 18.24 -14.10
C ALA A 356 -10.55 19.36 -13.33
N PHE A 357 -11.35 20.34 -12.90
CA PHE A 357 -10.97 21.19 -11.80
C PHE A 357 -11.25 20.47 -10.47
N PRO A 358 -10.42 20.67 -9.43
CA PRO A 358 -10.64 20.02 -8.12
C PRO A 358 -11.94 20.50 -7.48
N LYS A 359 -12.80 19.55 -7.13
CA LYS A 359 -14.16 19.79 -6.63
C LYS A 359 -14.84 18.50 -6.17
N GLY A 360 -15.57 18.61 -5.06
CA GLY A 360 -16.43 17.53 -4.59
C GLY A 360 -17.71 18.01 -3.92
N LYS A 361 -18.52 17.06 -3.50
CA LYS A 361 -19.84 17.31 -2.90
C LYS A 361 -19.66 17.93 -1.53
N LEU A 362 -20.60 18.78 -1.13
CA LEU A 362 -20.57 19.41 0.17
C LEU A 362 -20.67 18.36 1.28
N GLU A 363 -19.63 18.25 2.08
CA GLU A 363 -19.60 17.41 3.28
C GLU A 363 -20.45 18.05 4.39
N ALA A 364 -21.23 17.21 5.08
CA ALA A 364 -22.10 17.67 6.14
C ALA A 364 -21.30 18.39 7.25
N GLY A 365 -21.70 19.62 7.58
CA GLY A 365 -21.05 20.43 8.59
C GLY A 365 -19.93 21.33 8.09
N LEU A 366 -19.59 21.32 6.80
CA LEU A 366 -18.73 22.32 6.18
C LEU A 366 -19.55 23.41 5.48
N ASN A 367 -18.96 24.60 5.34
CA ASN A 367 -19.44 25.60 4.38
C ASN A 367 -18.75 25.39 3.02
N LEU A 368 -19.27 25.99 1.95
CA LEU A 368 -18.75 25.80 0.58
C LEU A 368 -17.29 26.22 0.41
N ARG A 369 -16.79 27.21 1.17
CA ARG A 369 -15.37 27.61 1.07
C ARG A 369 -14.47 26.57 1.71
N THR A 370 -14.78 26.17 2.95
CA THR A 370 -14.00 25.15 3.66
C THR A 370 -14.04 23.81 2.92
N ASN A 371 -15.19 23.46 2.33
CA ASN A 371 -15.31 22.29 1.48
C ASN A 371 -14.42 22.41 0.24
N ALA A 372 -14.49 23.50 -0.52
CA ALA A 372 -13.61 23.69 -1.68
C ALA A 372 -12.12 23.61 -1.32
N LEU A 373 -11.72 24.13 -0.16
CA LEU A 373 -10.33 24.06 0.31
C LEU A 373 -9.92 22.60 0.63
N LYS A 374 -10.81 21.83 1.27
CA LYS A 374 -10.61 20.41 1.54
C LYS A 374 -10.49 19.60 0.25
N GLU A 375 -11.41 19.78 -0.68
CA GLU A 375 -11.42 19.09 -1.99
C GLU A 375 -10.18 19.42 -2.83
N VAL A 376 -9.74 20.69 -2.83
CA VAL A 376 -8.48 21.09 -3.45
C VAL A 376 -7.33 20.31 -2.85
N TYR A 377 -7.22 20.25 -1.53
CA TYR A 377 -6.17 19.49 -0.89
C TYR A 377 -6.24 17.99 -1.22
N GLU A 378 -7.43 17.39 -1.13
CA GLU A 378 -7.63 15.96 -1.36
C GLU A 378 -7.29 15.55 -2.80
N GLU A 379 -7.70 16.34 -3.80
CA GLU A 379 -7.42 16.00 -5.20
C GLU A 379 -6.03 16.45 -5.66
N THR A 380 -5.45 17.52 -5.09
CA THR A 380 -4.21 18.13 -5.62
C THR A 380 -3.02 18.10 -4.68
N GLY A 381 -3.20 17.84 -3.38
CA GLY A 381 -2.15 18.01 -2.37
C GLY A 381 -1.75 19.47 -2.10
N LEU A 382 -2.46 20.44 -2.68
CA LEU A 382 -2.16 21.87 -2.53
C LEU A 382 -3.01 22.51 -1.44
N LEU A 383 -2.45 23.50 -0.75
CA LEU A 383 -3.23 24.46 0.03
C LEU A 383 -3.36 25.76 -0.74
N VAL A 384 -4.56 26.31 -0.67
CA VAL A 384 -4.93 27.52 -1.41
C VAL A 384 -5.64 28.51 -0.51
N GLU A 385 -5.66 29.75 -0.98
CA GLU A 385 -6.52 30.81 -0.47
C GLU A 385 -7.41 31.33 -1.61
N PHE A 386 -8.62 31.78 -1.28
CA PHE A 386 -9.55 32.31 -2.27
C PHE A 386 -9.39 33.81 -2.47
N HIS A 387 -9.41 34.19 -3.75
CA HIS A 387 -9.26 35.56 -4.25
C HIS A 387 -10.51 36.07 -4.99
N GLY A 388 -11.49 35.21 -5.25
CA GLY A 388 -12.71 35.62 -5.92
C GLY A 388 -13.76 34.52 -6.07
N PHE A 389 -14.97 34.94 -6.43
CA PHE A 389 -16.07 34.07 -6.83
C PHE A 389 -16.09 33.95 -8.37
N ILE A 390 -16.22 32.72 -8.89
CA ILE A 390 -16.30 32.48 -10.34
C ILE A 390 -17.74 32.23 -10.78
N GLY A 391 -18.48 31.40 -10.04
CA GLY A 391 -19.85 31.05 -10.40
C GLY A 391 -20.35 29.76 -9.78
N ASP A 392 -21.65 29.55 -9.91
CA ASP A 392 -22.33 28.29 -9.63
C ASP A 392 -22.75 27.64 -10.96
N PHE A 393 -22.38 26.38 -11.15
CA PHE A 393 -22.59 25.66 -12.42
C PHE A 393 -23.28 24.33 -12.16
N ASP A 394 -24.38 24.10 -12.85
CA ASP A 394 -25.08 22.82 -12.81
C ASP A 394 -24.31 21.78 -13.64
N ARG A 395 -24.10 20.62 -13.06
CA ARG A 395 -23.47 19.42 -13.64
C ARG A 395 -24.47 18.27 -13.60
N THR A 396 -24.09 17.12 -14.13
CA THR A 396 -24.95 15.92 -14.18
C THR A 396 -25.53 15.52 -12.82
N THR A 397 -24.76 15.64 -11.73
CA THR A 397 -25.16 15.16 -10.39
C THR A 397 -25.03 16.22 -9.29
N SER A 398 -24.53 17.41 -9.61
CA SER A 398 -24.24 18.44 -8.61
C SER A 398 -24.37 19.84 -9.19
N ARG A 399 -24.66 20.81 -8.31
CA ARG A 399 -24.47 22.23 -8.58
C ARG A 399 -23.20 22.65 -7.87
N THR A 400 -22.18 23.01 -8.64
CA THR A 400 -20.83 23.27 -8.10
C THR A 400 -20.52 24.76 -8.07
N ARG A 401 -20.17 25.27 -6.89
CA ARG A 401 -19.60 26.62 -6.71
C ARG A 401 -18.09 26.58 -6.95
N TYR A 402 -17.57 27.45 -7.80
CA TYR A 402 -16.13 27.62 -8.01
C TYR A 402 -15.61 28.96 -7.50
N TYR A 403 -14.42 28.90 -6.90
CA TYR A 403 -13.66 30.06 -6.45
C TYR A 403 -12.38 30.24 -7.26
N LEU A 404 -11.95 31.49 -7.45
CA LEU A 404 -10.61 31.81 -7.92
C LEU A 404 -9.65 31.62 -6.74
N ALA A 405 -8.57 30.86 -6.94
CA ALA A 405 -7.66 30.49 -5.87
C ALA A 405 -6.19 30.70 -6.24
N LYS A 406 -5.37 30.98 -5.23
CA LYS A 406 -3.92 31.06 -5.30
C LYS A 406 -3.33 29.96 -4.42
N ARG A 407 -2.31 29.23 -4.91
CA ARG A 407 -1.54 28.30 -4.07
C ARG A 407 -0.74 29.07 -3.03
N VAL A 408 -0.77 28.60 -1.79
CA VAL A 408 0.01 29.16 -0.66
C VAL A 408 0.99 28.15 -0.06
N ASN A 409 0.71 26.85 -0.20
CA ASN A 409 1.58 25.77 0.28
C ASN A 409 1.19 24.44 -0.40
N GLY A 410 1.83 23.34 0.02
CA GLY A 410 1.53 22.00 -0.43
C GLY A 410 2.37 21.56 -1.62
N THR A 411 2.15 20.31 -2.02
CA THR A 411 2.85 19.67 -3.13
C THR A 411 1.92 18.72 -3.87
N PRO A 412 1.94 18.70 -5.22
CA PRO A 412 1.18 17.72 -5.97
C PRO A 412 1.59 16.27 -5.66
N SER A 413 2.79 16.03 -5.12
CA SER A 413 3.18 14.70 -4.63
C SER A 413 2.22 14.11 -3.60
N ASP A 414 1.48 14.95 -2.86
CA ASP A 414 0.58 14.55 -1.79
C ASP A 414 -0.87 14.37 -2.25
N MET A 415 -1.15 14.46 -3.56
CA MET A 415 -2.48 14.22 -4.12
C MET A 415 -3.09 12.89 -3.63
N GLY A 416 -4.38 12.93 -3.29
CA GLY A 416 -5.16 11.79 -2.84
C GLY A 416 -5.47 10.79 -3.95
N PHE A 417 -6.08 9.66 -3.56
CA PHE A 417 -6.35 8.54 -4.46
C PHE A 417 -7.32 8.86 -5.60
N GLU A 418 -8.11 9.92 -5.47
CA GLU A 418 -9.04 10.36 -6.51
C GLU A 418 -8.32 10.91 -7.74
N SER A 419 -7.05 11.29 -7.63
CA SER A 419 -6.25 11.80 -8.74
C SER A 419 -5.05 10.90 -9.03
N GLN A 420 -4.94 10.43 -10.27
CA GLN A 420 -3.76 9.68 -10.73
C GLN A 420 -2.64 10.61 -11.21
N SER A 421 -2.97 11.86 -11.54
CA SER A 421 -1.99 12.90 -11.80
C SER A 421 -2.56 14.31 -11.59
N VAL A 422 -1.68 15.29 -11.44
CA VAL A 422 -2.01 16.72 -11.37
C VAL A 422 -1.14 17.43 -12.41
N LYS A 423 -1.71 18.40 -13.13
CA LYS A 423 -1.05 19.12 -14.21
C LYS A 423 -1.03 20.61 -13.94
N LEU A 424 0.09 21.27 -14.23
CA LEU A 424 0.21 22.72 -14.26
C LEU A 424 0.38 23.14 -15.72
N ALA A 425 -0.61 23.84 -16.26
CA ALA A 425 -0.72 24.12 -17.69
C ALA A 425 -1.08 25.58 -17.95
N LYS A 426 -0.79 26.11 -19.14
CA LYS A 426 -1.37 27.39 -19.58
C LYS A 426 -2.86 27.23 -19.86
N ILE A 427 -3.60 28.35 -19.87
CA ILE A 427 -5.04 28.39 -20.16
C ILE A 427 -5.40 27.62 -21.45
N THR A 428 -4.64 27.80 -22.53
CA THR A 428 -4.89 27.11 -23.81
C THR A 428 -4.76 25.59 -23.69
N GLU A 429 -3.72 25.12 -23.01
CA GLU A 429 -3.48 23.69 -22.81
C GLU A 429 -4.47 23.08 -21.79
N ALA A 430 -4.81 23.81 -20.73
CA ALA A 430 -5.87 23.41 -19.81
C ALA A 430 -7.21 23.25 -20.54
N GLY A 431 -7.54 24.16 -21.48
CA GLY A 431 -8.72 24.04 -22.32
C GLY A 431 -8.73 22.76 -23.17
N LYS A 432 -7.57 22.33 -23.69
CA LYS A 432 -7.43 21.04 -24.41
C LYS A 432 -7.56 19.84 -23.47
N LEU A 433 -6.99 19.91 -22.27
CA LEU A 433 -7.06 18.83 -21.27
C LEU A 433 -8.49 18.58 -20.79
N LEU A 434 -9.26 19.66 -20.59
CA LEU A 434 -10.66 19.63 -20.15
C LEU A 434 -11.64 19.24 -21.27
N ALA A 435 -11.18 19.15 -22.51
CA ALA A 435 -11.99 18.62 -23.61
C ALA A 435 -12.08 17.09 -23.49
N ARG A 436 -13.31 16.56 -23.44
CA ARG A 436 -13.53 15.11 -23.47
C ARG A 436 -13.08 14.54 -24.82
N GLY A 437 -12.57 13.30 -24.81
CA GLY A 437 -12.13 12.59 -26.01
C GLY A 437 -13.17 12.56 -27.14
N ALA A 438 -12.71 12.33 -28.38
CA ALA A 438 -13.41 12.18 -29.66
C ALA A 438 -14.49 13.20 -30.08
N SER A 439 -15.37 13.68 -29.19
CA SER A 439 -16.53 14.53 -29.52
C SER A 439 -16.41 16.01 -29.12
N GLY A 440 -15.28 16.44 -28.54
CA GLY A 440 -15.02 17.86 -28.28
C GLY A 440 -15.58 18.38 -26.95
N ILE A 441 -14.85 19.37 -26.42
CA ILE A 441 -15.11 20.34 -25.35
C ILE A 441 -16.32 20.05 -24.43
N SER A 442 -16.07 19.86 -23.13
CA SER A 442 -17.11 20.08 -22.12
C SER A 442 -17.41 21.57 -22.07
N GLU A 443 -18.53 22.00 -22.69
CA GLU A 443 -18.92 23.41 -22.79
C GLU A 443 -18.92 24.12 -21.43
N ILE A 444 -19.31 23.40 -20.37
CA ILE A 444 -19.34 23.91 -19.00
C ILE A 444 -17.92 24.13 -18.46
N ASP A 445 -17.00 23.19 -18.65
CA ASP A 445 -15.60 23.35 -18.22
C ASP A 445 -14.91 24.50 -18.96
N HIS A 446 -15.22 24.66 -20.24
CA HIS A 446 -14.72 25.79 -21.03
C HIS A 446 -15.28 27.12 -20.53
N ALA A 447 -16.58 27.20 -20.24
CA ALA A 447 -17.20 28.40 -19.66
C ALA A 447 -16.63 28.76 -18.29
N ILE A 448 -16.37 27.76 -17.43
CA ILE A 448 -15.70 27.97 -16.14
C ILE A 448 -14.29 28.51 -16.36
N LEU A 449 -13.51 27.91 -17.26
CA LEU A 449 -12.15 28.33 -17.57
C LEU A 449 -12.09 29.78 -18.05
N LEU A 450 -12.98 30.18 -18.98
CA LEU A 450 -13.03 31.55 -19.50
C LEU A 450 -13.38 32.56 -18.40
N ARG A 451 -14.37 32.26 -17.54
CA ARG A 451 -14.74 33.11 -16.41
C ARG A 451 -13.61 33.22 -15.39
N ALA A 452 -12.92 32.12 -15.10
CA ALA A 452 -11.78 32.10 -14.20
C ALA A 452 -10.62 32.94 -14.74
N ALA A 453 -10.31 32.82 -16.04
CA ALA A 453 -9.27 33.60 -16.70
C ALA A 453 -9.61 35.10 -16.74
N GLU A 454 -10.88 35.47 -16.89
CA GLU A 454 -11.32 36.85 -16.76
C GLU A 454 -11.19 37.38 -15.32
N ALA A 455 -11.63 36.59 -14.33
CA ALA A 455 -11.49 36.94 -12.92
C ALA A 455 -10.02 37.14 -12.51
N PHE A 456 -9.13 36.24 -12.95
CA PHE A 456 -7.69 36.35 -12.72
C PHE A 456 -7.08 37.59 -13.39
N ARG A 457 -7.46 37.90 -14.64
CA ARG A 457 -6.98 39.12 -15.33
C ARG A 457 -7.41 40.41 -14.62
N ARG A 458 -8.59 40.43 -14.01
CA ARG A 458 -9.09 41.61 -13.27
C ARG A 458 -8.37 41.79 -11.93
N ASN A 459 -8.00 40.70 -11.27
CA ASN A 459 -7.34 40.69 -9.96
C ASN A 459 -6.14 39.72 -9.94
N PRO A 460 -5.03 40.05 -10.63
CA PRO A 460 -3.84 39.20 -10.62
C PRO A 460 -3.14 39.26 -9.26
N PHE A 461 -2.43 38.19 -8.90
CA PHE A 461 -1.78 38.04 -7.59
C PHE A 461 -0.40 37.38 -7.67
#